data_AF-A0A965KFD2-F1
#
_entry.id   AF-A0A965KFD2-F1
#
_cell.length_a   1.000
_cell.length_b   1.000
_cell.length_c   1.000
_cell.angle_alpha   90.00
_cell.angle_beta   90.00
_cell.angle_gamma   90.00
#
_symmetry.space_group_name_H-M   'P 1'
#
loop_
_entity.id
_entity.type
_entity.pdbx_description
1 polymer ?
#
loop_
_entity_poly.entity_id
_entity_poly.type
_entity_poly.pdbx_seq_one_letter_code
_entity_poly.pdbx_strand_id
1 'polypeptide(L)'
;MKHSKRSPGFSLILSLTVMAGIVMLLVTVSAFITVESRAVMNQQLATRAKLNSIVAMRLALAHLQQEAGPDRRSTARADITQPAATASTVRNPMWTGIWRTDLPDLPPSWIVSGRGDQPAGTQSLSLYQTSSTPDYPAGYWAPWQTGYNPDATSMVNLVGTGSAAAAEGSRPSGLVALPKVALPDDRIKGNYAYWVGDEGIKARINLRDVRTVSDTSNADQMISLRSPLTPGYSLIDGLSALTSPTQLTSLDSARQLPLLSGYAKTTGASTTPNVRLLFHDLSATSAGVLADSLNGGLKRDLSVAFELSDAQFAATEFGQGVAGAAATTT
;
A
#
# COMPACT_ATOMS: atom_id res chain seq x y z
N MET A 1 84.62 37.17 -28.97
CA MET A 1 83.64 36.58 -28.04
C MET A 1 82.27 37.20 -28.34
N LYS A 2 81.35 36.44 -28.96
CA LYS A 2 80.03 36.95 -29.38
C LYS A 2 79.06 36.81 -28.18
N HIS A 3 78.69 37.94 -27.57
CA HIS A 3 77.66 37.95 -26.52
C HIS A 3 76.27 37.81 -27.15
N SER A 4 75.61 36.68 -26.89
CA SER A 4 74.21 36.42 -27.23
C SER A 4 73.30 37.25 -26.32
N LYS A 5 72.49 38.15 -26.89
CA LYS A 5 71.41 38.86 -26.17
C LYS A 5 70.29 37.86 -25.87
N ARG A 6 70.14 37.48 -24.60
CA ARG A 6 69.02 36.65 -24.11
C ARG A 6 67.75 37.51 -24.03
N SER A 7 66.63 37.01 -24.59
CA SER A 7 65.33 37.67 -24.60
C SER A 7 64.60 37.49 -23.24
N PRO A 8 64.33 38.56 -22.48
CA PRO A 8 63.70 38.47 -21.16
C PRO A 8 62.19 38.11 -21.21
N GLY A 9 61.53 38.23 -22.37
CA GLY A 9 60.09 37.96 -22.52
C GLY A 9 59.71 36.47 -22.54
N PHE A 10 60.59 35.57 -22.97
CA PHE A 10 60.30 34.13 -23.07
C PHE A 10 60.11 33.48 -21.68
N SER A 11 60.92 33.89 -20.70
CA SER A 11 60.81 33.41 -19.32
C SER A 11 59.49 33.82 -18.67
N LEU A 12 59.01 35.04 -18.96
CA LEU A 12 57.74 35.54 -18.45
C LEU A 12 56.55 34.77 -19.03
N ILE A 13 56.54 34.54 -20.35
CA ILE A 13 55.49 33.75 -21.02
C ILE A 13 55.49 32.31 -20.49
N LEU A 14 56.66 31.69 -20.32
CA LEU A 14 56.79 30.35 -19.75
C LEU A 14 56.29 30.28 -18.30
N SER A 15 56.60 31.28 -17.47
CA SER A 15 56.09 31.34 -16.09
C SER A 15 54.58 31.56 -16.04
N LEU A 16 54.02 32.35 -16.96
CA LEU A 16 52.59 32.64 -17.04
C LEU A 16 51.81 31.41 -17.52
N THR A 17 52.32 30.67 -18.52
CA THR A 17 51.66 29.45 -18.99
C THR A 17 51.73 28.33 -17.96
N VAL A 18 52.84 28.21 -17.24
CA VAL A 18 52.96 27.25 -16.11
C VAL A 18 52.00 27.63 -14.98
N MET A 19 51.93 28.90 -14.59
CA MET A 19 51.02 29.36 -13.55
C MET A 19 49.55 29.19 -13.95
N ALA A 20 49.20 29.54 -15.19
CA ALA A 20 47.87 29.31 -15.74
C ALA A 20 47.50 27.82 -15.80
N GLY A 21 48.45 26.95 -16.16
CA GLY A 21 48.28 25.50 -16.15
C GLY A 21 48.05 24.94 -14.74
N ILE A 22 48.80 25.42 -13.74
CA ILE A 22 48.62 25.03 -12.33
C ILE A 22 47.25 25.48 -11.82
N VAL A 23 46.84 26.73 -12.11
CA VAL A 23 45.52 27.24 -11.70
C VAL A 23 44.40 26.43 -12.34
N MET A 24 44.50 26.12 -13.63
CA MET A 24 43.50 25.29 -14.32
C MET A 24 43.42 23.89 -13.69
N LEU A 25 44.56 23.29 -13.36
CA LEU A 25 44.62 21.97 -12.70
C LEU A 25 44.00 22.00 -11.30
N LEU A 26 44.23 23.07 -10.53
CA LEU A 26 43.61 23.22 -9.20
C LEU A 26 42.08 23.36 -9.30
N VAL A 27 41.59 24.10 -10.30
CA VAL A 27 40.15 24.26 -10.52
C VAL A 27 39.50 22.94 -10.94
N THR A 28 40.12 22.17 -11.83
CA THR A 28 39.56 20.87 -12.26
C THR A 28 39.54 19.86 -11.14
N VAL A 29 40.62 19.76 -10.34
CA VAL A 29 40.67 18.88 -9.17
C VAL A 29 39.62 19.28 -8.12
N SER A 30 39.46 20.57 -7.85
CA SER A 30 38.44 21.07 -6.92
C SER A 30 37.01 20.77 -7.41
N ALA A 31 36.74 20.97 -8.70
CA ALA A 31 35.45 20.63 -9.30
C ALA A 31 35.18 19.11 -9.22
N PHE A 32 36.18 18.29 -9.47
CA PHE A 32 36.05 16.83 -9.38
C PHE A 32 35.76 16.36 -7.95
N ILE A 33 36.51 16.85 -6.95
CA ILE A 33 36.28 16.52 -5.54
C ILE A 33 34.88 16.94 -5.08
N THR A 34 34.40 18.11 -5.51
CA THR A 34 33.06 18.58 -5.13
C THR A 34 31.94 17.75 -5.78
N VAL A 35 32.11 17.31 -7.02
CA VAL A 35 31.17 16.41 -7.70
C VAL A 35 31.18 15.02 -7.06
N GLU A 36 32.34 14.44 -6.80
CA GLU A 36 32.46 13.14 -6.13
C GLU A 36 31.88 13.18 -4.72
N SER A 37 32.18 14.24 -3.95
CA SER A 37 31.62 14.43 -2.60
C SER A 37 30.09 14.49 -2.62
N ARG A 38 29.50 15.23 -3.57
CA ARG A 38 28.03 15.27 -3.75
C ARG A 38 27.47 13.90 -4.16
N ALA A 39 28.16 13.17 -5.04
CA ALA A 39 27.74 11.83 -5.45
C ALA A 39 27.77 10.83 -4.28
N VAL A 40 28.83 10.83 -3.47
CA VAL A 40 28.97 9.98 -2.28
C VAL A 40 27.90 10.33 -1.23
N MET A 41 27.67 11.61 -0.98
CA MET A 41 26.61 12.04 -0.05
C MET A 41 25.23 11.56 -0.51
N ASN A 42 24.92 11.67 -1.80
CA ASN A 42 23.66 11.17 -2.35
C ASN A 42 23.54 9.65 -2.21
N GLN A 43 24.60 8.89 -2.48
CA GLN A 43 24.61 7.44 -2.29
C GLN A 43 24.43 7.02 -0.83
N GLN A 44 25.07 7.74 0.10
CA GLN A 44 24.92 7.52 1.54
C GLN A 44 23.49 7.81 2.00
N LEU A 45 22.90 8.93 1.57
CA LEU A 45 21.52 9.30 1.89
C LEU A 45 20.53 8.28 1.29
N ALA A 46 20.74 7.83 0.05
CA ALA A 46 19.90 6.82 -0.58
C ALA A 46 19.97 5.47 0.17
N THR A 47 21.17 5.05 0.58
CA THR A 47 21.36 3.82 1.36
C THR A 47 20.67 3.92 2.72
N ARG A 48 20.81 5.05 3.42
CA ARG A 48 20.14 5.28 4.70
C ARG A 48 18.61 5.32 4.56
N ALA A 49 18.09 5.95 3.50
CA ALA A 49 16.68 5.93 3.20
C ALA A 49 16.18 4.49 2.99
N LYS A 50 16.91 3.67 2.22
CA LYS A 50 16.58 2.26 2.01
C LYS A 50 16.56 1.45 3.30
N LEU A 51 17.54 1.65 4.19
CA LEU A 51 17.57 0.98 5.50
C LEU A 51 16.38 1.40 6.37
N ASN A 52 16.04 2.69 6.42
CA ASN A 52 14.86 3.17 7.12
C ASN A 52 13.58 2.56 6.54
N SER A 53 13.47 2.43 5.22
CA SER A 53 12.33 1.77 4.56
C SER A 53 12.22 0.29 4.92
N ILE A 54 13.34 -0.43 5.03
CA ILE A 54 13.34 -1.85 5.45
C ILE A 54 12.85 -1.98 6.89
N VAL A 55 13.29 -1.09 7.78
CA VAL A 55 12.78 -1.05 9.16
C VAL A 55 11.29 -0.74 9.17
N ALA A 56 10.85 0.27 8.41
CA ALA A 56 9.44 0.63 8.26
C ALA A 56 8.58 -0.55 7.79
N MET A 57 9.06 -1.29 6.78
CA MET A 57 8.39 -2.47 6.25
C MET A 57 8.28 -3.60 7.28
N ARG A 58 9.35 -3.86 8.04
CA ARG A 58 9.33 -4.88 9.10
C ARG A 58 8.39 -4.49 10.24
N LEU A 59 8.37 -3.22 10.63
CA LEU A 59 7.43 -2.70 11.62
C LEU A 59 5.99 -2.78 11.13
N ALA A 60 5.73 -2.44 9.86
CA ALA A 60 4.41 -2.56 9.25
C ALA A 60 3.93 -4.01 9.23
N LEU A 61 4.81 -4.95 8.85
CA LEU A 61 4.49 -6.38 8.85
C LEU A 61 4.21 -6.89 10.27
N ALA A 62 5.02 -6.51 11.25
CA ALA A 62 4.82 -6.89 12.65
C ALA A 62 3.49 -6.35 13.18
N HIS A 63 3.18 -5.08 12.92
CA HIS A 63 1.91 -4.46 13.33
C HIS A 63 0.72 -5.15 12.63
N LEU A 64 0.83 -5.45 11.34
CA LEU A 64 -0.18 -6.21 10.60
C LEU A 64 -0.37 -7.61 11.17
N GLN A 65 0.70 -8.36 11.45
CA GLN A 65 0.63 -9.72 11.99
C GLN A 65 0.05 -9.74 13.42
N GLN A 66 0.39 -8.75 14.22
CA GLN A 66 -0.14 -8.61 15.58
C GLN A 66 -1.65 -8.38 15.59
N GLU A 67 -2.15 -7.56 14.68
CA GLU A 67 -3.55 -7.12 14.67
C GLU A 67 -4.44 -7.99 13.77
N ALA A 68 -3.97 -8.34 12.56
CA ALA A 68 -4.69 -9.17 11.58
C ALA A 68 -4.31 -10.66 11.59
N GLY A 69 -3.46 -11.10 12.52
CA GLY A 69 -3.02 -12.49 12.63
C GLY A 69 -4.14 -13.48 12.99
N PRO A 70 -5.00 -13.19 14.00
CA PRO A 70 -6.12 -14.08 14.32
C PRO A 70 -7.19 -14.13 13.23
N ASP A 71 -7.83 -15.29 13.03
CA ASP A 71 -8.85 -15.49 11.99
C ASP A 71 -10.15 -14.68 12.21
N ARG A 72 -10.34 -14.14 13.43
CA ARG A 72 -11.51 -13.33 13.84
C ARG A 72 -11.27 -11.84 13.62
N ARG A 73 -10.76 -11.49 12.44
CA ARG A 73 -10.38 -10.12 12.07
C ARG A 73 -10.99 -9.75 10.72
N SER A 74 -11.41 -8.51 10.60
CA SER A 74 -11.93 -7.96 9.35
C SER A 74 -11.26 -6.62 9.07
N THR A 75 -10.86 -6.41 7.82
CA THR A 75 -10.23 -5.17 7.37
C THR A 75 -11.22 -4.33 6.57
N ALA A 76 -11.14 -3.02 6.72
CA ALA A 76 -11.88 -2.06 5.92
C ALA A 76 -11.15 -0.71 5.88
N ARG A 77 -11.56 0.16 4.96
CA ARG A 77 -11.03 1.52 4.84
C ARG A 77 -11.62 2.45 5.90
N ALA A 78 -10.92 3.56 6.16
CA ALA A 78 -11.35 4.56 7.12
C ALA A 78 -12.59 5.36 6.69
N ASP A 79 -12.91 5.37 5.39
CA ASP A 79 -14.11 6.01 4.84
C ASP A 79 -15.41 5.53 5.52
N ILE A 80 -15.52 4.24 5.85
CA ILE A 80 -16.70 3.66 6.54
C ILE A 80 -16.95 4.28 7.92
N THR A 81 -15.91 4.79 8.59
CA THR A 81 -16.02 5.38 9.93
C THR A 81 -16.48 6.84 9.92
N GLN A 82 -16.58 7.45 8.73
CA GLN A 82 -16.96 8.84 8.55
C GLN A 82 -18.18 8.98 7.60
N PRO A 83 -19.33 8.37 7.93
CA PRO A 83 -20.49 8.33 7.03
C PRO A 83 -21.11 9.71 6.75
N ALA A 84 -20.91 10.68 7.65
CA ALA A 84 -21.37 12.06 7.47
C ALA A 84 -20.43 12.91 6.61
N ALA A 85 -19.23 12.42 6.28
CA ALA A 85 -18.26 13.17 5.50
C ALA A 85 -18.52 12.99 4.00
N THR A 86 -18.40 14.10 3.26
CA THR A 86 -18.38 14.11 1.80
C THR A 86 -16.99 13.80 1.26
N ALA A 87 -16.88 13.51 -0.04
CA ALA A 87 -15.61 13.21 -0.69
C ALA A 87 -14.51 14.27 -0.49
N SER A 88 -14.88 15.53 -0.31
CA SER A 88 -13.94 16.64 -0.05
C SER A 88 -13.60 16.85 1.42
N THR A 89 -14.38 16.28 2.34
CA THR A 89 -14.23 16.50 3.79
C THR A 89 -13.75 15.27 4.55
N VAL A 90 -13.88 14.07 3.95
CA VAL A 90 -13.39 12.83 4.55
C VAL A 90 -11.88 12.89 4.76
N ARG A 91 -11.46 12.59 5.99
CA ARG A 91 -10.05 12.63 6.38
C ARG A 91 -9.45 11.24 6.28
N ASN A 92 -8.27 11.17 5.68
CA ASN A 92 -7.48 9.94 5.57
C ASN A 92 -8.29 8.71 5.11
N PRO A 93 -9.10 8.80 4.05
CA PRO A 93 -10.05 7.75 3.65
C PRO A 93 -9.38 6.41 3.34
N MET A 94 -8.13 6.45 2.87
CA MET A 94 -7.38 5.27 2.43
C MET A 94 -6.65 4.53 3.55
N TRP A 95 -6.77 4.95 4.82
CA TRP A 95 -6.18 4.19 5.92
C TRP A 95 -6.94 2.89 6.16
N THR A 96 -6.21 1.82 6.45
CA THR A 96 -6.79 0.50 6.71
C THR A 96 -6.97 0.31 8.20
N GLY A 97 -8.21 0.03 8.60
CA GLY A 97 -8.57 -0.40 9.95
C GLY A 97 -8.69 -1.92 10.03
N ILE A 98 -8.50 -2.46 11.24
CA ILE A 98 -8.75 -3.85 11.58
C ILE A 98 -9.78 -3.88 12.70
N TRP A 99 -10.89 -4.54 12.43
CA TRP A 99 -11.99 -4.78 13.35
C TRP A 99 -11.91 -6.19 13.89
N ARG A 100 -12.34 -6.31 15.15
CA ARG A 100 -12.54 -7.59 15.81
C ARG A 100 -13.98 -8.01 15.66
N THR A 101 -14.19 -9.20 15.14
CA THR A 101 -15.52 -9.81 15.07
C THR A 101 -15.93 -10.46 16.39
N ASP A 102 -14.95 -10.84 17.22
CA ASP A 102 -15.18 -11.42 18.55
C ASP A 102 -15.55 -10.38 19.61
N LEU A 103 -15.12 -9.13 19.41
CA LEU A 103 -15.39 -8.01 20.31
C LEU A 103 -15.76 -6.78 19.46
N PRO A 104 -17.01 -6.67 19.00
CA PRO A 104 -17.44 -5.61 18.08
C PRO A 104 -17.45 -4.21 18.73
N ASP A 105 -17.48 -4.12 20.05
CA ASP A 105 -17.46 -2.86 20.79
C ASP A 105 -16.06 -2.23 20.88
N LEU A 106 -15.00 -2.98 20.55
CA LEU A 106 -13.64 -2.44 20.50
C LEU A 106 -13.46 -1.55 19.27
N PRO A 107 -12.85 -0.36 19.40
CA PRO A 107 -12.54 0.46 18.26
C PRO A 107 -11.49 -0.22 17.35
N PRO A 108 -11.52 0.03 16.04
CA PRO A 108 -10.61 -0.59 15.10
C PRO A 108 -9.17 -0.10 15.26
N SER A 109 -8.21 -0.98 15.04
CA SER A 109 -6.78 -0.66 14.99
C SER A 109 -6.40 -0.16 13.59
N TRP A 110 -5.68 0.95 13.48
CA TRP A 110 -5.29 1.58 12.22
C TRP A 110 -3.83 1.26 11.91
N ILE A 111 -3.59 0.59 10.78
CA ILE A 111 -2.25 0.13 10.40
C ILE A 111 -1.47 1.22 9.66
N VAL A 112 -1.01 2.19 10.44
CA VAL A 112 -0.16 3.31 10.02
C VAL A 112 0.98 3.52 11.01
N SER A 113 2.00 4.30 10.63
CA SER A 113 3.12 4.60 11.53
C SER A 113 2.75 5.47 12.74
N GLY A 114 1.62 6.18 12.69
CA GLY A 114 1.16 7.05 13.76
C GLY A 114 1.64 8.49 13.62
N ARG A 115 1.66 9.22 14.75
CA ARG A 115 2.06 10.64 14.79
C ARG A 115 3.57 10.80 14.98
N GLY A 116 4.14 11.87 14.43
CA GLY A 116 5.56 12.18 14.56
C GLY A 116 5.95 12.87 15.88
N ASP A 117 4.97 13.37 16.65
CA ASP A 117 5.19 14.00 17.97
C ASP A 117 5.11 13.01 19.14
N GLN A 118 4.73 11.76 18.87
CA GLN A 118 4.62 10.70 19.87
C GLN A 118 5.80 9.73 19.76
N PRO A 119 6.15 9.03 20.86
CA PRO A 119 7.17 7.99 20.81
C PRO A 119 6.86 6.92 19.76
N ALA A 120 7.91 6.39 19.14
CA ALA A 120 7.80 5.27 18.22
C ALA A 120 7.06 4.09 18.88
N GLY A 121 6.13 3.49 18.16
CA GLY A 121 5.36 2.34 18.63
C GLY A 121 4.06 2.67 19.36
N THR A 122 3.75 3.95 19.64
CA THR A 122 2.46 4.35 20.25
C THR A 122 1.26 3.85 19.43
N GLN A 123 1.37 3.90 18.10
CA GLN A 123 0.32 3.43 17.19
C GLN A 123 0.22 1.90 17.09
N SER A 124 1.30 1.16 17.40
CA SER A 124 1.34 -0.30 17.36
C SER A 124 1.05 -0.94 18.72
N LEU A 125 0.67 -0.14 19.72
CA LEU A 125 0.16 -0.67 20.96
C LEU A 125 -1.16 -1.40 20.68
N SER A 126 -1.18 -2.69 20.99
CA SER A 126 -2.38 -3.48 20.74
C SER A 126 -3.52 -2.99 21.61
N LEU A 127 -4.65 -2.72 20.97
CA LEU A 127 -5.89 -2.32 21.63
C LEU A 127 -6.59 -3.51 22.32
N TYR A 128 -5.98 -4.70 22.30
CA TYR A 128 -6.57 -5.95 22.76
C TYR A 128 -6.46 -6.22 24.26
N GLN A 129 -6.15 -5.21 25.08
CA GLN A 129 -6.11 -5.36 26.54
C GLN A 129 -7.51 -5.37 27.17
N THR A 130 -7.64 -6.22 28.20
CA THR A 130 -8.80 -6.60 29.02
C THR A 130 -9.42 -5.46 29.84
N SER A 131 -9.53 -4.25 29.31
CA SER A 131 -10.19 -3.15 30.03
C SER A 131 -11.66 -3.05 29.64
N SER A 132 -12.53 -2.79 30.63
CA SER A 132 -13.98 -2.67 30.51
C SER A 132 -14.45 -1.37 29.81
N THR A 133 -13.52 -0.53 29.35
CA THR A 133 -13.78 0.69 28.57
C THR A 133 -12.78 0.77 27.42
N PRO A 134 -13.08 0.11 26.29
CA PRO A 134 -12.18 0.05 25.16
C PRO A 134 -12.14 1.38 24.42
N ASP A 135 -11.12 2.20 24.68
CA ASP A 135 -10.88 3.45 23.95
C ASP A 135 -9.41 3.50 23.49
N TYR A 136 -9.13 4.39 22.54
CA TYR A 136 -7.79 4.61 22.04
C TYR A 136 -6.86 5.16 23.14
N PRO A 137 -5.63 4.62 23.27
CA PRO A 137 -4.69 5.13 24.25
C PRO A 137 -4.27 6.56 23.91
N ALA A 138 -3.82 7.29 24.93
CA ALA A 138 -3.32 8.66 24.75
C ALA A 138 -2.20 8.70 23.69
N GLY A 139 -2.30 9.65 22.76
CA GLY A 139 -1.34 9.81 21.65
C GLY A 139 -1.64 8.95 20.42
N TYR A 140 -2.61 8.04 20.46
CA TYR A 140 -3.04 7.27 19.30
C TYR A 140 -3.77 8.15 18.26
N TRP A 141 -3.51 7.88 16.98
CA TRP A 141 -4.07 8.68 15.89
C TRP A 141 -5.18 7.95 15.15
N ALA A 142 -6.39 8.52 15.26
CA ALA A 142 -7.52 8.07 14.48
C ALA A 142 -7.72 8.95 13.21
N PRO A 143 -8.23 8.38 12.10
CA PRO A 143 -8.35 9.04 10.80
C PRO A 143 -9.10 10.37 10.82
N TRP A 144 -10.14 10.48 11.65
CA TRP A 144 -11.05 11.63 11.73
C TRP A 144 -10.55 12.77 12.63
N GLN A 145 -9.46 12.59 13.38
CA GLN A 145 -8.96 13.61 14.30
C GLN A 145 -8.50 14.87 13.56
N THR A 146 -8.82 16.04 14.12
CA THR A 146 -8.50 17.36 13.55
C THR A 146 -7.44 18.13 14.35
N GLY A 147 -7.19 17.74 15.61
CA GLY A 147 -6.30 18.45 16.53
C GLY A 147 -4.80 18.31 16.24
N TYR A 148 -4.41 17.43 15.31
CA TYR A 148 -3.02 17.20 14.93
C TYR A 148 -2.85 17.46 13.43
N ASN A 149 -2.13 18.54 13.09
CA ASN A 149 -1.87 18.93 11.71
C ASN A 149 -0.36 19.18 11.52
N PRO A 150 0.42 18.13 11.20
CA PRO A 150 1.87 18.24 11.05
C PRO A 150 2.27 19.10 9.84
N ASP A 151 3.41 19.78 9.93
CA ASP A 151 3.94 20.59 8.82
C ASP A 151 4.26 19.71 7.61
N ALA A 152 4.05 20.24 6.39
CA ALA A 152 4.30 19.51 5.15
C ALA A 152 5.75 18.98 5.02
N THR A 153 6.73 19.66 5.64
CA THR A 153 8.15 19.23 5.67
C THR A 153 8.39 17.99 6.53
N SER A 154 7.54 17.79 7.54
CA SER A 154 7.57 16.64 8.43
C SER A 154 6.82 15.43 7.85
N MET A 155 6.07 15.61 6.76
CA MET A 155 5.32 14.54 6.10
C MET A 155 6.16 13.83 5.02
N VAL A 156 5.79 12.58 4.74
CA VAL A 156 6.25 11.79 3.60
C VAL A 156 5.03 11.33 2.82
N ASN A 157 5.06 11.56 1.52
CA ASN A 157 4.06 11.03 0.59
C ASN A 157 4.36 9.55 0.33
N LEU A 158 3.55 8.67 0.89
CA LEU A 158 3.64 7.22 0.67
C LEU A 158 2.92 6.82 -0.62
N VAL A 159 1.74 7.42 -0.85
CA VAL A 159 1.00 7.32 -2.11
C VAL A 159 0.83 8.73 -2.66
N GLY A 160 1.62 9.05 -3.69
CA GLY A 160 1.62 10.37 -4.33
C GLY A 160 0.78 10.43 -5.61
N THR A 161 0.78 11.61 -6.22
CA THR A 161 0.11 11.88 -7.49
C THR A 161 0.67 11.08 -8.66
N GLY A 162 1.85 10.45 -8.54
CA GLY A 162 2.34 9.50 -9.54
C GLY A 162 1.60 8.16 -9.54
N SER A 163 0.81 7.84 -8.51
CA SER A 163 0.13 6.54 -8.36
C SER A 163 -1.38 6.68 -8.16
N ALA A 164 -1.81 7.62 -7.31
CA ALA A 164 -3.23 7.86 -7.06
C ALA A 164 -3.67 9.26 -7.49
N ALA A 165 -4.98 9.45 -7.61
CA ALA A 165 -5.60 10.75 -7.86
C ALA A 165 -5.83 11.53 -6.56
N ALA A 166 -5.83 12.86 -6.66
CA ALA A 166 -6.38 13.72 -5.62
C ALA A 166 -7.92 13.65 -5.64
N ALA A 167 -8.58 14.26 -4.65
CA ALA A 167 -10.04 14.31 -4.63
C ALA A 167 -10.57 15.02 -5.89
N GLU A 168 -11.53 14.41 -6.56
CA GLU A 168 -12.12 14.92 -7.81
C GLU A 168 -13.61 14.55 -7.88
N GLY A 169 -14.47 15.56 -8.05
CA GLY A 169 -15.92 15.39 -8.04
C GLY A 169 -16.40 14.73 -6.74
N SER A 170 -17.08 13.58 -6.87
CA SER A 170 -17.57 12.79 -5.74
C SER A 170 -16.58 11.72 -5.25
N ARG A 171 -15.35 11.68 -5.79
CA ARG A 171 -14.33 10.71 -5.36
C ARG A 171 -13.39 11.32 -4.32
N PRO A 172 -13.17 10.66 -3.17
CA PRO A 172 -12.27 11.15 -2.15
C PRO A 172 -10.80 11.02 -2.60
N SER A 173 -9.90 11.73 -1.90
CA SER A 173 -8.47 11.70 -2.23
C SER A 173 -7.88 10.31 -2.01
N GLY A 174 -7.20 9.78 -3.04
CA GLY A 174 -6.42 8.54 -2.95
C GLY A 174 -4.99 8.73 -2.43
N LEU A 175 -4.60 9.97 -2.13
CA LEU A 175 -3.26 10.27 -1.64
C LEU A 175 -3.10 9.85 -0.18
N VAL A 176 -1.94 9.29 0.16
CA VAL A 176 -1.59 8.91 1.52
C VAL A 176 -0.27 9.56 1.90
N ALA A 177 -0.33 10.42 2.91
CA ALA A 177 0.84 11.05 3.49
C ALA A 177 0.80 10.88 5.01
N LEU A 178 1.96 10.57 5.58
CA LEU A 178 2.12 10.35 7.03
C LEU A 178 3.33 11.13 7.54
N PRO A 179 3.32 11.56 8.81
CA PRO A 179 4.45 12.21 9.43
C PRO A 179 5.62 11.24 9.58
N LYS A 180 6.83 11.79 9.54
CA LYS A 180 8.09 11.10 9.83
C LYS A 180 8.16 10.80 11.32
N VAL A 181 8.10 9.53 11.69
CA VAL A 181 8.30 9.09 13.08
C VAL A 181 9.78 8.77 13.27
N ALA A 182 10.39 9.32 14.33
CA ALA A 182 11.78 9.02 14.66
C ALA A 182 11.93 7.57 15.11
N LEU A 183 13.04 6.91 14.73
CA LEU A 183 13.39 5.61 15.27
C LEU A 183 13.62 5.69 16.79
N PRO A 184 13.28 4.63 17.55
CA PRO A 184 13.35 4.65 19.01
C PRO A 184 14.77 4.74 19.59
N ASP A 185 15.80 4.38 18.81
CA ASP A 185 17.20 4.46 19.25
C ASP A 185 17.81 5.83 18.91
N ASP A 186 18.08 6.64 19.93
CA ASP A 186 18.67 7.97 19.80
C ASP A 186 20.05 7.99 19.12
N ARG A 187 20.79 6.87 19.17
CA ARG A 187 22.09 6.71 18.51
C ARG A 187 21.92 6.55 17.00
N ILE A 188 20.80 5.96 16.57
CA ILE A 188 20.45 5.74 15.17
C ILE A 188 19.49 6.85 14.74
N LYS A 189 20.06 7.96 14.26
CA LYS A 189 19.24 9.01 13.65
C LYS A 189 18.57 8.46 12.39
N GLY A 190 17.25 8.46 12.34
CA GLY A 190 16.51 8.01 11.18
C GLY A 190 15.02 8.12 11.44
N ASN A 191 14.25 8.32 10.38
CA ASN A 191 12.81 8.43 10.45
C ASN A 191 12.18 7.38 9.55
N TYR A 192 11.01 6.90 9.95
CA TYR A 192 10.22 5.97 9.19
C TYR A 192 8.77 6.45 9.11
N ALA A 193 8.08 6.03 8.06
CA ALA A 193 6.65 6.17 7.90
C ALA A 193 6.17 4.98 7.08
N TYR A 194 5.02 4.42 7.43
CA TYR A 194 4.44 3.31 6.70
C TYR A 194 2.92 3.38 6.73
N TRP A 195 2.32 2.84 5.69
CA TRP A 195 0.89 2.65 5.54
C TRP A 195 0.70 1.27 4.90
N VAL A 196 -0.28 0.52 5.39
CA VAL A 196 -0.67 -0.75 4.78
C VAL A 196 -2.02 -0.55 4.12
N GLY A 197 -2.06 -0.77 2.80
CA GLY A 197 -3.29 -0.80 2.03
C GLY A 197 -3.83 -2.21 1.94
N ASP A 198 -5.14 -2.37 2.09
CA ASP A 198 -5.81 -3.64 1.90
C ASP A 198 -6.07 -3.90 0.40
N GLU A 199 -5.56 -5.02 -0.11
CA GLU A 199 -5.83 -5.48 -1.48
C GLU A 199 -7.10 -6.36 -1.56
N GLY A 200 -7.57 -6.89 -0.44
CA GLY A 200 -8.77 -7.74 -0.35
C GLY A 200 -10.08 -7.01 -0.62
N ILE A 201 -10.13 -5.71 -0.37
CA ILE A 201 -11.28 -4.83 -0.67
C ILE A 201 -11.32 -4.35 -2.12
N LYS A 202 -10.27 -4.62 -2.90
CA LYS A 202 -10.18 -4.19 -4.30
C LYS A 202 -10.75 -5.25 -5.23
N ALA A 203 -11.32 -4.82 -6.34
CA ALA A 203 -11.80 -5.73 -7.37
C ALA A 203 -10.62 -6.38 -8.11
N ARG A 204 -10.55 -7.71 -8.07
CA ARG A 204 -9.55 -8.47 -8.79
C ARG A 204 -9.90 -8.58 -10.28
N ILE A 205 -9.23 -7.82 -11.13
CA ILE A 205 -9.59 -7.69 -12.55
C ILE A 205 -9.01 -8.76 -13.48
N ASN A 206 -7.98 -9.50 -13.05
CA ASN A 206 -7.29 -10.50 -13.87
C ASN A 206 -7.89 -11.92 -13.76
N LEU A 207 -9.16 -12.03 -13.35
CA LEU A 207 -9.88 -13.30 -13.32
C LEU A 207 -10.44 -13.61 -14.70
N ARG A 208 -10.14 -14.81 -15.21
CA ARG A 208 -10.62 -15.27 -16.52
C ARG A 208 -12.11 -15.62 -16.44
N ASP A 209 -12.92 -14.96 -17.24
CA ASP A 209 -14.28 -15.44 -17.52
C ASP A 209 -14.23 -16.41 -18.70
N VAL A 210 -14.64 -17.66 -18.47
CA VAL A 210 -14.67 -18.70 -19.51
C VAL A 210 -16.08 -18.90 -20.09
N ARG A 211 -17.07 -18.11 -19.66
CA ARG A 211 -18.43 -18.16 -20.19
C ARG A 211 -18.45 -17.52 -21.58
N THR A 212 -18.22 -18.32 -22.61
CA THR A 212 -18.42 -17.90 -24.00
C THR A 212 -19.90 -18.03 -24.35
N VAL A 213 -20.44 -17.06 -25.09
CA VAL A 213 -21.87 -17.01 -25.46
C VAL A 213 -22.24 -18.09 -26.49
N SER A 214 -21.25 -18.71 -27.14
CA SER A 214 -21.44 -19.46 -28.39
C SER A 214 -21.42 -20.98 -28.26
N ASP A 215 -21.11 -21.58 -27.10
CA ASP A 215 -21.00 -23.05 -26.97
C ASP A 215 -21.56 -23.58 -25.64
N THR A 216 -22.90 -23.65 -25.57
CA THR A 216 -23.67 -24.13 -24.42
C THR A 216 -23.38 -25.58 -24.01
N SER A 217 -22.66 -26.34 -24.82
CA SER A 217 -22.27 -27.74 -24.56
C SER A 217 -20.87 -27.90 -23.96
N ASN A 218 -20.13 -26.80 -23.78
CA ASN A 218 -18.76 -26.88 -23.29
C ASN A 218 -18.72 -27.20 -21.79
N ALA A 219 -17.89 -28.18 -21.40
CA ALA A 219 -17.65 -28.52 -19.99
C ALA A 219 -17.15 -27.32 -19.18
N ASP A 220 -16.38 -26.43 -19.78
CA ASP A 220 -15.90 -25.19 -19.16
C ASP A 220 -17.06 -24.23 -18.82
N GLN A 221 -18.12 -24.22 -19.62
CA GLN A 221 -19.31 -23.42 -19.33
C GLN A 221 -20.12 -24.02 -18.17
N MET A 222 -20.25 -25.34 -18.11
CA MET A 222 -20.90 -26.01 -16.96
C MET A 222 -20.11 -25.79 -15.65
N ILE A 223 -18.78 -25.82 -15.70
CA ILE A 223 -17.91 -25.53 -14.55
C ILE A 223 -18.04 -24.06 -14.13
N SER A 224 -18.05 -23.13 -15.07
CA SER A 224 -18.14 -21.69 -14.75
C SER A 224 -19.49 -21.25 -14.19
N LEU A 225 -20.59 -21.96 -14.46
CA LEU A 225 -21.86 -21.75 -13.78
C LEU A 225 -21.80 -22.09 -12.27
N ARG A 226 -20.84 -22.92 -11.87
CA ARG A 226 -20.56 -23.28 -10.48
C ARG A 226 -19.45 -22.43 -9.86
N SER A 227 -18.79 -21.58 -10.65
CA SER A 227 -17.72 -20.71 -10.19
C SER A 227 -18.26 -19.36 -9.72
N PRO A 228 -17.57 -18.67 -8.79
CA PRO A 228 -17.89 -17.29 -8.42
C PRO A 228 -17.92 -16.38 -9.65
N LEU A 229 -18.86 -15.43 -9.65
CA LEU A 229 -18.98 -14.40 -10.68
C LEU A 229 -17.65 -13.64 -10.81
N THR A 230 -17.12 -13.58 -12.03
CA THR A 230 -16.03 -12.65 -12.36
C THR A 230 -16.54 -11.22 -12.23
N PRO A 231 -15.71 -10.28 -11.74
CA PRO A 231 -16.08 -8.87 -11.73
C PRO A 231 -16.31 -8.40 -13.17
N GLY A 232 -17.49 -7.83 -13.42
CA GLY A 232 -17.85 -7.31 -14.75
C GLY A 232 -17.00 -6.10 -15.10
N TYR A 233 -15.85 -6.32 -15.74
CA TYR A 233 -14.91 -5.26 -16.10
C TYR A 233 -15.53 -4.21 -17.03
N SER A 234 -16.58 -4.56 -17.78
CA SER A 234 -17.32 -3.65 -18.65
C SER A 234 -18.08 -2.54 -17.90
N LEU A 235 -18.35 -2.74 -16.61
CA LEU A 235 -18.98 -1.74 -15.74
C LEU A 235 -17.99 -0.72 -15.20
N ILE A 236 -16.68 -0.98 -15.36
CA ILE A 236 -15.63 -0.12 -14.85
C ILE A 236 -15.31 0.91 -15.93
N ASP A 237 -15.38 2.18 -15.56
CA ASP A 237 -15.03 3.29 -16.43
C ASP A 237 -13.62 3.08 -17.03
N GLY A 238 -13.54 3.15 -18.35
CA GLY A 238 -12.33 2.98 -19.14
C GLY A 238 -11.89 1.55 -19.45
N LEU A 239 -12.59 0.53 -18.94
CA LEU A 239 -12.42 -0.87 -19.33
C LEU A 239 -13.56 -1.39 -20.22
N SER A 240 -14.61 -0.60 -20.43
CA SER A 240 -15.78 -0.95 -21.27
C SER A 240 -15.45 -1.14 -22.75
N ALA A 241 -14.45 -0.43 -23.27
CA ALA A 241 -14.09 -0.44 -24.69
C ALA A 241 -12.88 -1.35 -25.02
N LEU A 242 -12.52 -2.27 -24.13
CA LEU A 242 -11.40 -3.19 -24.35
C LEU A 242 -11.62 -4.04 -25.61
N THR A 243 -10.62 -4.03 -26.49
CA THR A 243 -10.67 -4.77 -27.76
C THR A 243 -10.47 -6.26 -27.57
N SER A 244 -9.67 -6.64 -26.56
CA SER A 244 -9.39 -8.03 -26.22
C SER A 244 -9.39 -8.23 -24.70
N PRO A 245 -10.51 -8.71 -24.12
CA PRO A 245 -10.64 -8.91 -22.67
C PRO A 245 -9.66 -9.93 -22.09
N THR A 246 -9.15 -10.87 -22.90
CA THR A 246 -8.16 -11.85 -22.45
C THR A 246 -6.83 -11.22 -22.06
N GLN A 247 -6.54 -9.98 -22.48
CA GLN A 247 -5.34 -9.27 -22.05
C GLN A 247 -5.32 -8.97 -20.54
N LEU A 248 -6.48 -8.93 -19.87
CA LEU A 248 -6.58 -8.71 -18.42
C LEU A 248 -5.89 -9.80 -17.60
N THR A 249 -5.85 -11.04 -18.07
CA THR A 249 -5.21 -12.15 -17.34
C THR A 249 -3.68 -12.03 -17.32
N SER A 250 -3.11 -11.22 -18.22
CA SER A 250 -1.67 -11.00 -18.34
C SER A 250 -1.17 -9.82 -17.50
N LEU A 251 -2.04 -9.19 -16.73
CA LEU A 251 -1.69 -8.04 -15.89
C LEU A 251 -1.18 -8.50 -14.53
N ASP A 252 -0.02 -7.98 -14.15
CA ASP A 252 0.56 -8.15 -12.81
C ASP A 252 0.23 -6.98 -11.89
N SER A 253 -0.14 -5.82 -12.45
CA SER A 253 -0.43 -4.61 -11.66
C SER A 253 -1.43 -3.70 -12.37
N ALA A 254 -2.25 -2.99 -11.59
CA ALA A 254 -3.14 -1.94 -12.10
C ALA A 254 -2.38 -0.85 -12.90
N ARG A 255 -1.08 -0.64 -12.66
CA ARG A 255 -0.25 0.31 -13.42
C ARG A 255 -0.13 -0.04 -14.91
N GLN A 256 -0.35 -1.30 -15.28
CA GLN A 256 -0.26 -1.78 -16.66
C GLN A 256 -1.58 -1.63 -17.43
N LEU A 257 -2.66 -1.16 -16.79
CA LEU A 257 -3.95 -0.90 -17.47
C LEU A 257 -3.81 -0.04 -18.75
N PRO A 258 -2.97 1.01 -18.80
CA PRO A 258 -2.78 1.80 -20.01
C PRO A 258 -2.12 1.06 -21.18
N LEU A 259 -1.57 -0.13 -20.96
CA LEU A 259 -0.98 -0.98 -22.01
C LEU A 259 -2.04 -1.81 -22.73
N LEU A 260 -3.25 -1.93 -22.17
CA LEU A 260 -4.33 -2.70 -22.77
C LEU A 260 -4.88 -2.00 -24.00
N SER A 261 -5.21 -2.79 -25.02
CA SER A 261 -5.87 -2.29 -26.23
C SER A 261 -7.31 -1.89 -25.94
N GLY A 262 -7.67 -0.64 -26.28
CA GLY A 262 -9.00 -0.09 -26.02
C GLY A 262 -9.22 0.47 -24.62
N TYR A 263 -8.18 0.55 -23.78
CA TYR A 263 -8.28 1.21 -22.47
C TYR A 263 -8.44 2.73 -22.62
N ALA A 264 -9.48 3.29 -21.98
CA ALA A 264 -9.68 4.73 -21.95
C ALA A 264 -8.76 5.36 -20.89
N LYS A 265 -7.78 6.14 -21.35
CA LYS A 265 -6.81 6.83 -20.49
C LYS A 265 -7.45 7.86 -19.58
N THR A 266 -8.58 8.43 -19.99
CA THR A 266 -9.41 9.36 -19.23
C THR A 266 -10.88 8.99 -19.43
N THR A 267 -11.73 9.39 -18.49
CA THR A 267 -13.16 9.05 -18.49
C THR A 267 -13.97 10.32 -18.22
N GLY A 268 -15.08 10.48 -18.96
CA GLY A 268 -15.90 11.70 -18.91
C GLY A 268 -15.08 12.97 -19.22
N ALA A 269 -15.21 13.98 -18.37
CA ALA A 269 -14.49 15.25 -18.47
C ALA A 269 -13.17 15.29 -17.67
N SER A 270 -12.77 14.19 -17.02
CA SER A 270 -11.57 14.17 -16.17
C SER A 270 -10.30 14.27 -17.01
N THR A 271 -9.38 15.15 -16.61
CA THR A 271 -8.00 15.18 -17.14
C THR A 271 -7.07 14.24 -16.39
N THR A 272 -7.52 13.65 -15.29
CA THR A 272 -6.75 12.72 -14.48
C THR A 272 -6.68 11.37 -15.20
N PRO A 273 -5.48 10.77 -15.37
CA PRO A 273 -5.37 9.43 -15.90
C PRO A 273 -6.21 8.44 -15.10
N ASN A 274 -7.10 7.72 -15.77
CA ASN A 274 -8.07 6.82 -15.16
C ASN A 274 -7.40 5.72 -14.31
N VAL A 275 -6.18 5.30 -14.68
CA VAL A 275 -5.38 4.33 -13.91
C VAL A 275 -5.08 4.82 -12.48
N ARG A 276 -4.98 6.14 -12.30
CA ARG A 276 -4.74 6.75 -10.98
C ARG A 276 -6.01 6.88 -10.17
N LEU A 277 -7.16 7.04 -10.82
CA LEU A 277 -8.47 7.02 -10.16
C LEU A 277 -8.76 5.62 -9.61
N LEU A 278 -8.43 4.59 -10.38
CA LEU A 278 -8.71 3.18 -10.07
C LEU A 278 -7.67 2.50 -9.15
N PHE A 279 -6.64 3.22 -8.69
CA PHE A 279 -5.51 2.65 -7.93
C PHE A 279 -5.93 1.94 -6.63
N HIS A 280 -6.95 2.46 -5.95
CA HIS A 280 -7.49 1.88 -4.71
C HIS A 280 -8.72 1.01 -4.91
N ASP A 281 -9.19 0.86 -6.15
CA ASP A 281 -10.40 0.11 -6.49
C ASP A 281 -10.08 -1.21 -7.16
N LEU A 282 -8.96 -1.29 -7.90
CA LEU A 282 -8.58 -2.47 -8.69
C LEU A 282 -7.29 -3.10 -8.18
N SER A 283 -7.23 -4.44 -8.22
CA SER A 283 -6.02 -5.21 -7.96
C SER A 283 -5.82 -6.32 -9.00
N ALA A 284 -4.57 -6.71 -9.21
CA ALA A 284 -4.22 -7.93 -9.95
C ALA A 284 -3.93 -9.10 -8.99
N THR A 285 -3.78 -8.83 -7.70
CA THR A 285 -3.38 -9.81 -6.70
C THR A 285 -4.36 -9.76 -5.54
N SER A 286 -5.17 -10.80 -5.40
CA SER A 286 -5.99 -10.99 -4.21
C SER A 286 -6.05 -12.48 -3.91
N ALA A 287 -5.69 -12.83 -2.68
CA ALA A 287 -5.74 -14.17 -2.14
C ALA A 287 -6.47 -14.08 -0.80
N GLY A 288 -7.36 -15.04 -0.56
CA GLY A 288 -8.10 -15.14 0.68
C GLY A 288 -8.14 -16.60 1.11
N VAL A 289 -8.15 -16.81 2.42
CA VAL A 289 -8.43 -18.10 3.03
C VAL A 289 -9.91 -18.13 3.36
N LEU A 290 -10.58 -19.27 3.18
CA LEU A 290 -11.96 -19.47 3.62
C LEU A 290 -11.98 -19.59 5.15
N ALA A 291 -11.73 -18.51 5.86
CA ALA A 291 -11.75 -18.46 7.32
C ALA A 291 -13.18 -18.16 7.84
N ASP A 292 -13.54 -18.75 8.97
CA ASP A 292 -14.72 -18.39 9.75
C ASP A 292 -14.38 -17.17 10.60
N SER A 293 -14.91 -16.01 10.20
CA SER A 293 -14.66 -14.76 10.90
C SER A 293 -15.37 -14.69 12.26
N LEU A 294 -16.39 -15.50 12.54
CA LEU A 294 -17.10 -15.49 13.82
C LEU A 294 -16.37 -16.38 14.84
N ASN A 295 -16.17 -17.65 14.51
CA ASN A 295 -15.60 -18.63 15.44
C ASN A 295 -14.09 -18.83 15.27
N GLY A 296 -13.47 -18.28 14.22
CA GLY A 296 -12.08 -18.55 13.87
C GLY A 296 -11.89 -19.92 13.20
N GLY A 297 -10.71 -20.16 12.62
CA GLY A 297 -10.42 -21.36 11.85
C GLY A 297 -11.00 -21.30 10.42
N LEU A 298 -11.00 -22.44 9.72
CA LEU A 298 -11.54 -22.55 8.36
C LEU A 298 -13.06 -22.73 8.38
N LYS A 299 -13.74 -22.17 7.37
CA LYS A 299 -15.16 -22.44 7.11
C LYS A 299 -15.37 -23.93 6.91
N ARG A 300 -16.48 -24.43 7.46
CA ARG A 300 -16.87 -25.83 7.34
C ARG A 300 -17.53 -26.08 5.99
N ASP A 301 -17.20 -27.22 5.39
CA ASP A 301 -17.85 -27.67 4.16
C ASP A 301 -19.20 -28.33 4.49
N LEU A 302 -20.27 -27.76 3.94
CA LEU A 302 -21.64 -28.27 4.11
C LEU A 302 -22.02 -29.31 3.06
N SER A 303 -21.20 -29.53 2.04
CA SER A 303 -21.51 -30.48 0.96
C SER A 303 -21.70 -31.89 1.51
N VAL A 304 -20.81 -32.31 2.43
CA VAL A 304 -20.91 -33.60 3.13
C VAL A 304 -22.21 -33.68 3.93
N ALA A 305 -22.63 -32.58 4.55
CA ALA A 305 -23.83 -32.56 5.38
C ALA A 305 -25.10 -32.88 4.58
N PHE A 306 -25.16 -32.48 3.31
CA PHE A 306 -26.29 -32.74 2.41
C PHE A 306 -26.32 -34.16 1.81
N GLU A 307 -25.23 -34.91 1.90
CA GLU A 307 -25.16 -36.31 1.45
C GLU A 307 -25.53 -37.32 2.54
N LEU A 308 -25.66 -36.86 3.79
CA LEU A 308 -25.99 -37.70 4.94
C LEU A 308 -27.49 -37.90 5.09
N SER A 309 -27.89 -39.08 5.56
CA SER A 309 -29.28 -39.29 6.02
C SER A 309 -29.58 -38.45 7.27
N ASP A 310 -30.85 -38.12 7.52
CA ASP A 310 -31.27 -37.30 8.67
C ASP A 310 -30.72 -37.82 10.02
N ALA A 311 -30.68 -39.15 10.21
CA ALA A 311 -30.15 -39.77 11.41
C ALA A 311 -28.62 -39.61 11.54
N GLN A 312 -27.89 -39.68 10.43
CA GLN A 312 -26.44 -39.47 10.39
C GLN A 312 -26.12 -37.98 10.57
N PHE A 313 -26.85 -37.09 9.90
CA PHE A 313 -26.73 -35.64 10.05
C PHE A 313 -26.93 -35.22 11.51
N ALA A 314 -27.97 -35.75 12.18
CA ALA A 314 -28.24 -35.48 13.60
C ALA A 314 -27.11 -35.91 14.55
N ALA A 315 -26.30 -36.90 14.17
CA ALA A 315 -25.15 -37.39 14.93
C ALA A 315 -23.84 -36.65 14.60
N THR A 316 -23.83 -35.76 13.60
CA THR A 316 -22.65 -34.98 13.22
C THR A 316 -22.61 -33.62 13.93
N GLU A 317 -21.50 -32.89 13.75
CA GLU A 317 -21.35 -31.51 14.20
C GLU A 317 -22.31 -30.50 13.54
N PHE A 318 -23.03 -30.92 12.50
CA PHE A 318 -24.04 -30.12 11.81
C PHE A 318 -25.43 -30.24 12.47
N GLY A 319 -25.66 -31.30 13.26
CA GLY A 319 -26.94 -31.61 13.87
C GLY A 319 -26.96 -31.46 15.40
N GLN A 320 -28.12 -31.10 15.95
CA GLN A 320 -28.45 -31.10 17.40
C GLN A 320 -27.45 -30.43 18.37
N GLY A 321 -26.61 -29.50 17.89
CA GLY A 321 -25.65 -28.80 18.74
C GLY A 321 -24.55 -29.69 19.31
N VAL A 322 -24.28 -30.85 18.70
CA VAL A 322 -23.17 -31.72 19.09
C VAL A 322 -21.86 -30.99 18.79
N ALA A 323 -21.03 -30.80 19.82
CA ALA A 323 -19.73 -30.19 19.68
C ALA A 323 -18.85 -31.04 18.73
N GLY A 324 -18.56 -30.49 17.56
CA GLY A 324 -17.71 -31.13 16.57
C GLY A 324 -16.25 -31.24 17.01
N ALA A 325 -15.45 -32.01 16.27
CA ALA A 325 -14.02 -32.23 16.58
C ALA A 325 -13.19 -30.93 16.59
N ALA A 326 -13.70 -29.85 15.98
CA ALA A 326 -13.10 -28.52 15.96
C ALA A 326 -13.69 -27.55 17.02
N ALA A 327 -14.60 -28.01 17.89
CA ALA A 327 -15.06 -27.24 19.03
C ALA A 327 -13.94 -27.17 20.08
N THR A 328 -12.97 -26.30 19.87
CA THR A 328 -12.07 -25.90 20.96
C THR A 328 -12.89 -25.19 22.00
N THR A 329 -13.05 -25.85 23.15
CA THR A 329 -13.42 -25.20 24.39
C THR A 329 -12.31 -24.20 24.74
N THR A 330 -12.56 -22.93 24.46
CA THR A 330 -11.78 -21.80 24.97
C THR A 330 -12.75 -20.80 25.56
#